data_AF-A0AAE1GGU9-F1
#
_entry.id   AF-A0AAE1GGU9-F1
#
_cell.length_a   1.000
_cell.length_b   1.000
_cell.length_c   1.000
_cell.angle_alpha   90.00
_cell.angle_beta   90.00
_cell.angle_gamma   90.00
#
_symmetry.space_group_name_H-M   'P 1'
#
loop_
_entity.id
_entity.type
_entity.pdbx_description
1 polymer ?
#
loop_
_entity_poly.entity_id
_entity_poly.type
_entity_poly.pdbx_seq_one_letter_code
_entity_poly.pdbx_strand_id
1 'polypeptide(L)'
;MTSLVHFLVSSFPVRQVVLLHDTSSLTADVRGVAEGWWRGWGSLSVYLYSQRPGWVKEALEVGQQGKREGVRKVVVVCSALHILHILRQVRDNTLESVRLRWYVVLRGEVDVPGVLDAVREGTQVALAVRQGLGIYRLYSTFLEVDNTLTYSVVVPEDGQWGKVLDNGTVTGMIGMVASHRAQLAINEITINDMREDVVDFTFPYYLESTVIVTQAPAARNRAFAVLLPFTLRVWMLVVASTLTVGPALACISRARNRLLKTQVTSVHPLSHLSFNAFRSLLNQSSPRVPDEWPLRMVVYSWSLFCITIYAMYAGTLTAELARPAHEAPINSLVDLLRAIHTRGYKMGLVEGTSVEGMLKVCSVQ
;
A
#
# COMPACT_ATOMS: atom_id res chain seq x y z
N MET A 1 -8.51 -12.24 -5.12
CA MET A 1 -9.71 -13.04 -4.83
C MET A 1 -10.74 -12.96 -5.94
N THR A 2 -11.23 -11.76 -6.33
CA THR A 2 -12.26 -11.62 -7.38
C THR A 2 -11.86 -12.29 -8.70
N SER A 3 -10.64 -12.11 -9.19
CA SER A 3 -10.19 -12.74 -10.44
C SER A 3 -10.02 -14.27 -10.35
N LEU A 4 -9.57 -14.78 -9.19
CA LEU A 4 -9.38 -16.22 -8.97
C LEU A 4 -10.73 -16.94 -8.82
N VAL A 5 -11.64 -16.37 -8.03
CA VAL A 5 -13.01 -16.89 -7.88
C VAL A 5 -13.75 -16.74 -9.21
N HIS A 6 -13.56 -15.64 -9.93
CA HIS A 6 -14.10 -15.49 -11.28
C HIS A 6 -13.56 -16.59 -12.19
N PHE A 7 -12.26 -16.84 -12.24
CA PHE A 7 -11.68 -17.93 -13.04
C PHE A 7 -12.23 -19.31 -12.65
N LEU A 8 -12.14 -19.69 -11.37
CA LEU A 8 -12.56 -21.02 -10.90
C LEU A 8 -14.03 -21.29 -11.18
N VAL A 9 -14.87 -20.27 -10.97
CA VAL A 9 -16.30 -20.43 -11.13
C VAL A 9 -16.68 -20.25 -12.61
N SER A 10 -15.97 -19.49 -13.45
CA SER A 10 -16.34 -19.27 -14.88
C SER A 10 -15.85 -20.37 -15.81
N SER A 11 -14.75 -21.02 -15.47
CA SER A 11 -14.03 -21.91 -16.38
C SER A 11 -14.70 -23.27 -16.60
N PHE A 12 -15.71 -23.67 -15.80
CA PHE A 12 -16.28 -25.02 -15.88
C PHE A 12 -17.82 -25.05 -15.88
N PRO A 13 -18.47 -25.79 -16.82
CA PRO A 13 -19.93 -25.90 -16.93
C PRO A 13 -20.49 -27.04 -16.06
N VAL A 14 -20.02 -27.18 -14.81
CA VAL A 14 -20.46 -28.24 -13.88
C VAL A 14 -21.06 -27.63 -12.62
N ARG A 15 -21.88 -28.37 -11.88
CA ARG A 15 -22.43 -27.91 -10.59
C ARG A 15 -21.29 -27.76 -9.59
N GLN A 16 -21.17 -26.57 -8.99
CA GLN A 16 -20.08 -26.23 -8.08
C GLN A 16 -20.64 -25.71 -6.76
N VAL A 17 -19.98 -26.08 -5.67
CA VAL A 17 -20.18 -25.53 -4.33
C VAL A 17 -18.90 -24.80 -3.94
N VAL A 18 -18.98 -23.49 -3.73
CA VAL A 18 -17.83 -22.67 -3.38
C VAL A 18 -17.95 -22.23 -1.92
N LEU A 19 -17.10 -22.75 -1.04
CA LEU A 19 -16.95 -22.29 0.33
C LEU A 19 -15.94 -21.13 0.34
N LEU A 20 -16.40 -19.92 0.64
CA LEU A 20 -15.56 -18.72 0.71
C LEU A 20 -15.33 -18.32 2.17
N HIS A 21 -14.05 -18.22 2.54
CA HIS A 21 -13.65 -17.67 3.82
C HIS A 21 -13.62 -16.14 3.81
N ASP A 22 -14.44 -15.48 4.64
CA ASP A 22 -14.34 -14.04 4.89
C ASP A 22 -14.09 -13.71 6.36
N THR A 23 -13.05 -12.91 6.61
CA THR A 23 -12.65 -12.38 7.93
C THR A 23 -12.97 -10.89 8.08
N SER A 24 -13.48 -10.23 7.04
CA SER A 24 -14.06 -8.90 7.17
C SER A 24 -15.44 -9.06 7.81
N SER A 25 -15.67 -8.38 8.94
CA SER A 25 -16.94 -8.26 9.66
C SER A 25 -18.17 -8.58 8.80
N LEU A 26 -18.94 -9.61 9.21
CA LEU A 26 -20.28 -9.93 8.74
C LEU A 26 -21.21 -8.71 8.93
N THR A 27 -21.06 -7.68 8.09
CA THR A 27 -22.07 -6.64 7.92
C THR A 27 -23.11 -7.19 6.95
N ALA A 28 -24.37 -6.81 7.17
CA ALA A 28 -25.53 -7.37 6.48
C ALA A 28 -25.52 -7.23 4.94
N ASP A 29 -24.55 -6.50 4.37
CA ASP A 29 -24.42 -6.21 2.94
C ASP A 29 -23.52 -7.16 2.13
N VAL A 30 -22.90 -8.18 2.75
CA VAL A 30 -22.04 -9.15 2.03
C VAL A 30 -22.81 -9.83 0.89
N ARG A 31 -24.10 -10.11 1.07
CA ARG A 31 -24.96 -10.70 0.04
C ARG A 31 -25.13 -9.77 -1.16
N GLY A 32 -25.38 -8.48 -0.93
CA GLY A 32 -25.55 -7.49 -2.00
C GLY A 32 -24.25 -7.20 -2.75
N VAL A 33 -23.12 -7.18 -2.04
CA VAL A 33 -21.78 -7.04 -2.64
C VAL A 33 -21.41 -8.27 -3.47
N ALA A 34 -21.67 -9.47 -2.94
CA ALA A 34 -21.44 -10.74 -3.63
C ALA A 34 -22.32 -10.88 -4.88
N GLU A 35 -23.63 -10.62 -4.77
CA GLU A 35 -24.55 -10.60 -5.91
C GLU A 35 -24.18 -9.49 -6.92
N GLY A 36 -23.64 -8.36 -6.46
CA GLY A 36 -23.12 -7.27 -7.29
C GLY A 36 -21.85 -7.64 -8.07
N TRP A 37 -20.91 -8.36 -7.45
CA TRP A 37 -19.67 -8.85 -8.09
C TRP A 37 -19.93 -9.87 -9.20
N TRP A 38 -21.08 -10.56 -9.16
CA TRP A 38 -21.40 -11.67 -10.05
C TRP A 38 -22.60 -11.42 -10.97
N ARG A 39 -22.97 -10.14 -11.17
CA ARG A 39 -23.94 -9.75 -12.21
C ARG A 39 -23.45 -10.23 -13.58
N GLY A 40 -24.19 -11.16 -14.18
CA GLY A 40 -23.88 -11.75 -15.50
C GLY A 40 -23.78 -13.28 -15.49
N TRP A 41 -23.81 -13.91 -14.31
CA TRP A 41 -23.68 -15.35 -14.16
C TRP A 41 -25.07 -15.99 -14.05
N GLY A 42 -25.45 -16.82 -15.03
CA GLY A 42 -26.71 -17.57 -14.97
C GLY A 42 -26.77 -18.50 -13.75
N SER A 43 -27.90 -18.46 -13.02
CA SER A 43 -28.29 -19.36 -11.91
C SER A 43 -27.27 -19.53 -10.77
N LEU A 44 -26.98 -18.43 -10.06
CA LEU A 44 -26.17 -18.41 -8.83
C LEU A 44 -27.05 -18.37 -7.57
N SER A 45 -26.69 -19.09 -6.51
CA SER A 45 -27.34 -18.98 -5.19
C SER A 45 -26.29 -18.78 -4.10
N VAL A 46 -26.37 -17.63 -3.42
CA VAL A 46 -25.44 -17.24 -2.34
C VAL A 46 -26.11 -17.51 -0.98
N TYR A 47 -25.42 -18.27 -0.12
CA TYR A 47 -25.83 -18.59 1.24
C TYR A 47 -24.82 -18.02 2.24
N LEU A 48 -25.33 -17.49 3.34
CA LEU A 48 -24.53 -17.19 4.54
C LEU A 48 -24.63 -18.37 5.49
N TYR A 49 -23.54 -18.67 6.20
CA TYR A 49 -23.54 -19.71 7.22
C TYR A 49 -24.69 -19.52 8.22
N SER A 50 -25.39 -20.61 8.52
CA SER A 50 -26.50 -20.65 9.49
C SER A 50 -26.27 -21.80 10.45
N GLN A 51 -26.59 -21.63 11.74
CA GLN A 51 -26.51 -22.72 12.73
C GLN A 51 -27.76 -23.62 12.75
N ARG A 52 -28.72 -23.42 11.83
CA ARG A 52 -29.95 -24.23 11.79
C ARG A 52 -29.67 -25.66 11.34
N PRO A 53 -30.01 -26.72 12.11
CA PRO A 53 -29.79 -28.09 11.67
C PRO A 53 -30.46 -28.37 10.31
N GLY A 54 -29.74 -28.97 9.37
CA GLY A 54 -30.24 -29.33 8.03
C GLY A 54 -30.11 -28.27 6.93
N TRP A 55 -29.68 -27.04 7.25
CA TRP A 55 -29.53 -25.96 6.26
C TRP A 55 -28.58 -26.29 5.09
N VAL A 56 -27.51 -27.05 5.35
CA VAL A 56 -26.55 -27.51 4.33
C VAL A 56 -27.24 -28.40 3.32
N LYS A 57 -28.11 -29.31 3.79
CA LYS A 57 -28.87 -30.22 2.93
C LYS A 57 -29.85 -29.44 2.05
N GLU A 58 -30.56 -28.46 2.61
CA GLU A 58 -31.47 -27.58 1.86
C GLU A 58 -30.71 -26.75 0.80
N ALA A 59 -29.57 -26.16 1.15
CA ALA A 59 -28.74 -25.39 0.22
C ALA A 59 -28.20 -26.25 -0.94
N LEU A 60 -27.81 -27.49 -0.64
CA LEU A 60 -27.33 -28.44 -1.63
C LEU A 60 -28.48 -29.01 -2.49
N GLU A 61 -29.65 -29.27 -1.91
CA GLU A 61 -30.84 -29.72 -2.64
C GLU A 61 -31.35 -28.66 -3.62
N VAL A 62 -31.30 -27.38 -3.26
CA VAL A 62 -31.60 -26.25 -4.18
C VAL A 62 -30.59 -26.21 -5.35
N GLY A 63 -29.32 -26.49 -5.07
CA GLY A 63 -28.28 -26.68 -6.10
C GLY A 63 -28.53 -27.90 -6.97
N GLN A 64 -29.13 -28.97 -6.42
CA GLN A 64 -29.42 -30.21 -7.13
C GLN A 64 -30.73 -30.17 -7.96
N GLN A 65 -31.76 -29.42 -7.52
CA GLN A 65 -33.10 -29.32 -8.13
C GLN A 65 -33.19 -28.36 -9.33
N GLY A 66 -32.08 -27.79 -9.80
CA GLY A 66 -32.08 -26.94 -11.00
C GLY A 66 -32.55 -27.68 -12.25
N LYS A 67 -33.68 -27.23 -12.83
CA LYS A 67 -34.19 -27.71 -14.13
C LYS A 67 -33.18 -27.49 -15.27
N ARG A 68 -33.29 -28.38 -16.26
CA ARG A 68 -32.45 -28.70 -17.44
C ARG A 68 -31.73 -27.60 -18.25
N GLU A 69 -31.78 -26.30 -17.92
CA GLU A 69 -31.23 -25.25 -18.79
C GLU A 69 -30.20 -24.30 -18.15
N GLY A 70 -29.67 -24.59 -16.96
CA GLY A 70 -28.59 -23.78 -16.39
C GLY A 70 -27.76 -24.50 -15.34
N VAL A 71 -26.43 -24.39 -15.45
CA VAL A 71 -25.48 -24.87 -14.45
C VAL A 71 -25.65 -24.04 -13.18
N ARG A 72 -26.28 -24.61 -12.12
CA ARG A 72 -26.44 -23.93 -10.84
C ARG A 72 -25.16 -23.99 -10.00
N LYS A 73 -24.71 -22.82 -9.54
CA LYS A 73 -23.54 -22.63 -8.66
C LYS A 73 -24.02 -22.18 -7.29
N VAL A 74 -23.56 -22.86 -6.24
CA VAL A 74 -23.87 -22.52 -4.85
C VAL A 74 -22.63 -21.91 -4.22
N VAL A 75 -22.73 -20.70 -3.69
CA VAL A 75 -21.64 -20.04 -2.97
C VAL A 75 -22.03 -19.91 -1.52
N VAL A 76 -21.21 -20.42 -0.61
CA VAL A 76 -21.42 -20.34 0.84
C VAL A 76 -20.31 -19.50 1.44
N VAL A 77 -20.68 -18.36 2.01
CA VAL A 77 -19.72 -17.49 2.71
C VAL A 77 -19.74 -17.83 4.20
N CYS A 78 -18.59 -18.20 4.74
CA CYS A 78 -18.47 -18.71 6.11
C CYS A 78 -17.07 -18.46 6.71
N SER A 79 -16.92 -18.56 8.04
CA SER A 79 -15.60 -18.46 8.69
C SER A 79 -14.85 -19.80 8.64
N ALA A 80 -13.54 -19.82 8.90
CA ALA A 80 -12.70 -21.01 8.75
C ALA A 80 -13.14 -22.15 9.68
N LEU A 81 -13.51 -21.82 10.92
CA LEU A 81 -14.07 -22.79 11.88
C LEU A 81 -15.38 -23.41 11.35
N HIS A 82 -16.21 -22.61 10.68
CA HIS A 82 -17.47 -23.07 10.10
C HIS A 82 -17.27 -23.90 8.83
N ILE A 83 -16.20 -23.67 8.05
CA ILE A 83 -15.87 -24.50 6.88
C ILE A 83 -15.63 -25.95 7.31
N LEU A 84 -14.83 -26.18 8.35
CA LEU A 84 -14.60 -27.52 8.89
C LEU A 84 -15.89 -28.17 9.38
N HIS A 85 -16.77 -27.40 10.03
CA HIS A 85 -18.07 -27.89 10.48
C HIS A 85 -18.97 -28.29 9.31
N ILE A 86 -19.02 -27.47 8.24
CA ILE A 86 -19.77 -27.78 7.02
C ILE A 86 -19.23 -29.06 6.36
N LEU A 87 -17.91 -29.16 6.17
CA LEU A 87 -17.29 -30.33 5.53
C LEU A 87 -17.57 -31.61 6.31
N ARG A 88 -17.45 -31.57 7.65
CA ARG A 88 -17.83 -32.70 8.51
C ARG A 88 -19.32 -33.04 8.39
N GLN A 89 -20.21 -32.05 8.40
CA GLN A 89 -21.64 -32.28 8.25
C GLN A 89 -21.99 -32.86 6.86
N VAL A 90 -21.28 -32.46 5.82
CA VAL A 90 -21.41 -32.98 4.45
C VAL A 90 -20.96 -34.44 4.38
N ARG A 91 -19.82 -34.75 4.99
CA ARG A 91 -19.28 -36.11 5.12
C ARG A 91 -20.21 -37.03 5.91
N ASP A 92 -20.66 -36.58 7.07
CA ASP A 92 -21.46 -37.38 8.00
C ASP A 92 -22.87 -37.64 7.43
N ASN A 93 -23.42 -36.70 6.66
CA ASN A 93 -24.71 -36.86 5.99
C ASN A 93 -24.61 -37.41 4.56
N THR A 94 -23.43 -37.86 4.11
CA THR A 94 -23.20 -38.43 2.76
C THR A 94 -23.68 -37.54 1.60
N LEU A 95 -23.51 -36.22 1.74
CA LEU A 95 -23.96 -35.24 0.74
C LEU A 95 -22.91 -35.01 -0.37
N GLU A 96 -21.77 -35.70 -0.30
CA GLU A 96 -20.70 -35.70 -1.29
C GLU A 96 -21.13 -36.54 -2.51
N SER A 97 -21.29 -35.91 -3.67
CA SER A 97 -21.65 -36.57 -4.92
C SER A 97 -20.60 -36.27 -5.98
N VAL A 98 -20.27 -37.26 -6.81
CA VAL A 98 -19.40 -37.10 -8.00
C VAL A 98 -19.90 -35.99 -8.93
N ARG A 99 -21.20 -35.66 -8.88
CA ARG A 99 -21.81 -34.59 -9.70
C ARG A 99 -21.62 -33.17 -9.12
N LEU A 100 -21.08 -33.04 -7.91
CA LEU A 100 -20.88 -31.77 -7.21
C LEU A 100 -19.37 -31.58 -6.96
N ARG A 101 -18.80 -30.51 -7.51
CA ARG A 101 -17.41 -30.12 -7.22
C ARG A 101 -17.35 -29.11 -6.09
N TRP A 102 -16.40 -29.29 -5.18
CA TRP A 102 -16.21 -28.41 -4.05
C TRP A 102 -14.99 -27.52 -4.26
N TYR A 103 -15.18 -26.20 -4.18
CA TYR A 103 -14.09 -25.22 -4.18
C TYR A 103 -14.06 -24.58 -2.80
N VAL A 104 -12.96 -24.76 -2.07
CA VAL A 104 -12.79 -24.20 -0.73
C VAL A 104 -11.70 -23.14 -0.82
N VAL A 105 -12.11 -21.88 -0.74
CA VAL A 105 -11.21 -20.73 -0.78
C VAL A 105 -11.02 -20.23 0.65
N LEU A 106 -9.83 -20.46 1.19
CA LEU A 106 -9.44 -20.12 2.55
C LEU A 106 -8.61 -18.84 2.58
N ARG A 107 -8.84 -18.01 3.60
CA ARG A 107 -8.14 -16.73 3.81
C ARG A 107 -7.49 -16.69 5.19
N GLY A 108 -6.17 -16.89 5.29
CA GLY A 108 -5.43 -16.88 6.55
C GLY A 108 -4.66 -18.18 6.82
N GLU A 109 -4.02 -18.27 7.98
CA GLU A 109 -3.47 -19.53 8.48
C GLU A 109 -4.62 -20.48 8.81
N VAL A 110 -4.75 -21.54 8.01
CA VAL A 110 -5.74 -22.59 8.24
C VAL A 110 -5.02 -23.93 8.23
N ASP A 111 -5.46 -24.81 9.13
CA ASP A 111 -5.06 -26.20 9.25
C ASP A 111 -5.48 -26.99 8.00
N VAL A 112 -4.63 -26.96 6.96
CA VAL A 112 -4.83 -27.71 5.70
C VAL A 112 -4.98 -29.21 5.95
N PRO A 113 -4.17 -29.86 6.81
CA PRO A 113 -4.41 -31.24 7.23
C PRO A 113 -5.82 -31.47 7.77
N GLY A 114 -6.30 -30.62 8.68
CA GLY A 114 -7.66 -30.73 9.22
C GLY A 114 -8.79 -30.57 8.19
N VAL A 115 -8.55 -29.81 7.12
CA VAL A 115 -9.49 -29.67 5.99
C VAL A 115 -9.49 -30.92 5.11
N LEU A 116 -8.32 -31.50 4.86
CA LEU A 116 -8.19 -32.76 4.11
C LEU A 116 -8.83 -33.93 4.87
N ASP A 117 -8.64 -34.00 6.19
CA ASP A 117 -9.27 -35.01 7.05
C ASP A 117 -10.80 -34.88 7.14
N ALA A 118 -11.32 -33.67 6.92
CA ALA A 118 -12.76 -33.39 6.96
C ALA A 118 -13.51 -33.88 5.72
N VAL A 119 -12.80 -34.30 4.67
CA VAL A 119 -13.32 -34.68 3.36
C VAL A 119 -13.13 -36.19 3.16
N ARG A 120 -14.09 -36.92 2.57
CA ARG A 120 -13.88 -38.35 2.27
C ARG A 120 -12.84 -38.57 1.17
N GLU A 121 -12.13 -39.70 1.28
CA GLU A 121 -11.28 -40.23 0.21
C GLU A 121 -12.07 -40.34 -1.12
N GLY A 122 -11.51 -39.76 -2.19
CA GLY A 122 -12.12 -39.72 -3.52
C GLY A 122 -12.96 -38.47 -3.83
N THR A 123 -13.19 -37.58 -2.86
CA THR A 123 -13.93 -36.32 -3.09
C THR A 123 -13.02 -35.28 -3.75
N GLN A 124 -13.48 -34.69 -4.87
CA GLN A 124 -12.75 -33.63 -5.57
C GLN A 124 -12.95 -32.29 -4.85
N VAL A 125 -11.92 -31.84 -4.12
CA VAL A 125 -11.91 -30.54 -3.44
C VAL A 125 -10.76 -29.70 -3.97
N ALA A 126 -11.10 -28.53 -4.51
CA ALA A 126 -10.11 -27.56 -4.89
C ALA A 126 -9.84 -26.57 -3.76
N LEU A 127 -8.60 -26.55 -3.26
CA LEU A 127 -8.21 -25.72 -2.11
C LEU A 127 -7.36 -24.52 -2.60
N ALA A 128 -7.86 -23.32 -2.37
CA ALA A 128 -7.12 -22.08 -2.58
C ALA A 128 -6.87 -21.43 -1.22
N VAL A 129 -5.65 -21.55 -0.68
CA VAL A 129 -5.31 -21.00 0.65
C VAL A 129 -4.47 -19.75 0.48
N ARG A 130 -4.96 -18.62 1.00
CA ARG A 130 -4.16 -17.41 1.14
C ARG A 130 -3.43 -17.41 2.48
N GLN A 131 -2.11 -17.66 2.50
CA GLN A 131 -1.29 -17.46 3.70
C GLN A 131 -0.56 -16.12 3.62
N GLY A 132 -0.69 -15.28 4.66
CA GLY A 132 0.05 -14.02 4.78
C GLY A 132 -0.25 -12.95 3.72
N LEU A 133 0.78 -12.15 3.40
CA LEU A 133 0.71 -10.87 2.69
C LEU A 133 0.38 -10.94 1.19
N GLY A 134 0.06 -12.11 0.62
CA GLY A 134 -0.27 -12.20 -0.81
C GLY A 134 -0.38 -13.59 -1.40
N ILE A 135 0.19 -14.60 -0.74
CA ILE A 135 0.49 -15.90 -1.34
C ILE A 135 -0.77 -16.79 -1.39
N TYR A 136 -1.28 -17.09 -2.58
CA TYR A 136 -2.24 -18.18 -2.81
C TYR A 136 -1.48 -19.46 -3.13
N ARG A 137 -1.45 -20.41 -2.20
CA ARG A 137 -1.08 -21.78 -2.57
C ARG A 137 -2.26 -22.41 -3.31
N LEU A 138 -2.08 -22.60 -4.62
CA LEU A 138 -3.03 -23.26 -5.50
C LEU A 138 -2.77 -24.77 -5.39
N TYR A 139 -3.57 -25.49 -4.60
CA TYR A 139 -3.26 -26.89 -4.30
C TYR A 139 -3.85 -27.90 -5.30
N SER A 140 -4.63 -27.49 -6.30
CA SER A 140 -5.50 -28.48 -6.96
C SER A 140 -6.01 -28.15 -8.37
N THR A 141 -5.73 -26.98 -8.95
CA THR A 141 -6.47 -26.57 -10.17
C THR A 141 -6.04 -27.30 -11.44
N PHE A 142 -4.84 -27.90 -11.49
CA PHE A 142 -4.37 -28.64 -12.66
C PHE A 142 -4.80 -30.12 -12.69
N LEU A 143 -5.17 -30.70 -11.55
CA LEU A 143 -5.46 -32.13 -11.43
C LEU A 143 -6.95 -32.46 -11.71
N GLU A 144 -7.76 -31.46 -12.04
CA GLU A 144 -9.20 -31.59 -12.36
C GLU A 144 -9.48 -32.05 -13.81
N VAL A 145 -8.47 -32.12 -14.69
CA VAL A 145 -8.66 -32.38 -16.13
C VAL A 145 -8.73 -33.87 -16.46
N ASP A 146 -8.11 -34.74 -15.65
CA ASP A 146 -8.08 -36.18 -15.94
C ASP A 146 -8.31 -37.01 -14.66
N ASN A 147 -9.43 -37.74 -14.60
CA ASN A 147 -9.83 -38.61 -13.48
C ASN A 147 -8.88 -39.82 -13.27
N THR A 148 -7.75 -39.86 -13.96
CA THR A 148 -6.78 -40.95 -13.97
C THR A 148 -5.51 -40.64 -13.17
N LEU A 149 -5.31 -39.40 -12.73
CA LEU A 149 -4.11 -38.97 -12.01
C LEU A 149 -4.26 -39.17 -10.49
N THR A 150 -3.52 -40.14 -9.95
CA THR A 150 -3.27 -40.25 -8.51
C THR A 150 -2.06 -39.40 -8.14
N TYR A 151 -2.15 -38.63 -7.05
CA TYR A 151 -1.08 -37.72 -6.62
C TYR A 151 -0.75 -37.91 -5.14
N SER A 152 0.50 -37.63 -4.78
CA SER A 152 0.93 -37.52 -3.39
C SER A 152 1.65 -36.19 -3.22
N VAL A 153 1.33 -35.46 -2.16
CA VAL A 153 1.94 -34.17 -1.87
C VAL A 153 3.17 -34.40 -1.01
N VAL A 154 4.32 -33.94 -1.50
CA VAL A 154 5.60 -34.03 -0.77
C VAL A 154 6.09 -32.61 -0.52
N VAL A 155 6.58 -32.37 0.69
CA VAL A 155 7.15 -31.08 1.11
C VAL A 155 8.67 -31.22 1.14
N PRO A 156 9.45 -30.26 0.61
CA PRO A 156 10.90 -30.30 0.68
C PRO A 156 11.39 -30.24 2.13
N GLU A 157 12.45 -31.00 2.43
CA GLU A 157 13.04 -31.09 3.78
C GLU A 157 13.56 -29.75 4.29
N ASP A 158 14.07 -28.89 3.39
CA ASP A 158 14.58 -27.56 3.71
C ASP A 158 13.48 -26.48 3.77
N GLY A 159 12.25 -26.81 3.34
CA GLY A 159 11.14 -25.86 3.26
C GLY A 159 11.32 -24.72 2.24
N GLN A 160 12.31 -24.79 1.35
CA GLN A 160 12.69 -23.70 0.45
C GLN A 160 12.07 -23.85 -0.95
N TRP A 161 11.95 -22.74 -1.68
CA TRP A 161 11.55 -22.77 -3.09
C TRP A 161 12.57 -23.47 -3.97
N GLY A 162 13.84 -23.18 -3.71
CA GLY A 162 14.96 -23.80 -4.40
C GLY A 162 15.89 -22.78 -5.03
N LYS A 163 17.17 -23.00 -4.80
CA LYS A 163 18.28 -22.16 -5.25
C LYS A 163 19.30 -23.05 -5.94
N VAL A 164 19.79 -22.59 -7.08
CA VAL A 164 20.96 -23.15 -7.74
C VAL A 164 22.18 -22.55 -7.05
N LEU A 165 22.96 -23.41 -6.41
CA LEU A 165 24.19 -23.05 -5.73
C LEU A 165 25.36 -23.07 -6.71
N ASP A 166 26.44 -22.34 -6.39
CA ASP A 166 27.61 -22.20 -7.28
C ASP A 166 28.31 -23.53 -7.59
N ASN A 167 28.14 -24.52 -6.71
CA ASN A 167 28.62 -25.89 -6.91
C ASN A 167 27.72 -26.74 -7.83
N GLY A 168 26.70 -26.13 -8.45
CA GLY A 168 25.72 -26.80 -9.32
C GLY A 168 24.63 -27.58 -8.58
N THR A 169 24.65 -27.61 -7.24
CA THR A 169 23.59 -28.28 -6.48
C THR A 169 22.33 -27.43 -6.40
N VAL A 170 21.18 -28.09 -6.53
CA VAL A 170 19.87 -27.43 -6.53
C VAL A 170 19.07 -27.86 -5.31
N THR A 171 18.60 -26.89 -4.55
CA THR A 171 17.88 -27.08 -3.28
C THR A 171 16.36 -26.90 -3.45
N GLY A 172 15.58 -27.11 -2.39
CA GLY A 172 14.15 -26.83 -2.34
C GLY A 172 13.28 -27.62 -3.32
N MET A 173 12.09 -27.08 -3.59
CA MET A 173 11.13 -27.67 -4.53
C MET A 173 11.72 -27.82 -5.94
N ILE A 174 12.51 -26.85 -6.41
CA ILE A 174 13.19 -26.93 -7.72
C ILE A 174 14.17 -28.12 -7.74
N GLY A 175 14.95 -28.30 -6.68
CA GLY A 175 15.89 -29.43 -6.59
C GLY A 175 15.19 -30.79 -6.56
N MET A 176 14.02 -30.87 -5.93
CA MET A 176 13.21 -32.09 -5.95
C MET A 176 12.72 -32.45 -7.36
N VAL A 177 12.29 -31.46 -8.15
CA VAL A 177 11.89 -31.67 -9.55
C VAL A 177 13.09 -32.01 -10.43
N ALA A 178 14.17 -31.24 -10.33
CA ALA A 178 15.40 -31.46 -11.10
C ALA A 178 16.04 -32.83 -10.84
N SER A 179 15.91 -33.37 -9.61
CA SER A 179 16.40 -34.71 -9.26
C SER A 179 15.36 -35.83 -9.40
N HIS A 180 14.23 -35.55 -10.05
CA HIS A 180 13.12 -36.50 -10.26
C HIS A 180 12.54 -37.11 -8.97
N ARG A 181 12.76 -36.46 -7.81
CA ARG A 181 12.12 -36.81 -6.53
C ARG A 181 10.67 -36.33 -6.45
N ALA A 182 10.29 -35.36 -7.29
CA ALA A 182 8.92 -34.94 -7.53
C ALA A 182 8.71 -34.77 -9.05
N GLN A 183 7.52 -35.09 -9.57
CA GLN A 183 7.22 -34.89 -11.00
C GLN A 183 6.81 -33.45 -11.33
N LEU A 184 6.25 -32.73 -10.35
CA LEU A 184 5.75 -31.37 -10.53
C LEU A 184 5.90 -30.57 -9.24
N ALA A 185 6.32 -29.32 -9.35
CA ALA A 185 6.27 -28.35 -8.25
C ALA A 185 5.16 -27.33 -8.52
N ILE A 186 4.18 -27.26 -7.60
CA ILE A 186 3.11 -26.26 -7.64
C ILE A 186 3.25 -25.35 -6.44
N ASN A 187 3.74 -24.13 -6.66
CA ASN A 187 3.79 -23.06 -5.66
C ASN A 187 4.01 -21.72 -6.38
N GLU A 188 4.04 -20.62 -5.62
CA GLU A 188 4.47 -19.31 -6.11
C GLU A 188 5.98 -19.28 -6.29
N ILE A 189 6.43 -19.86 -7.40
CA ILE A 189 7.83 -19.92 -7.78
C ILE A 189 8.08 -18.82 -8.81
N THR A 190 8.95 -17.87 -8.48
CA THR A 190 9.44 -16.90 -9.46
C THR A 190 10.26 -17.61 -10.54
N ILE A 191 9.86 -17.42 -11.79
CA ILE A 191 10.62 -17.82 -12.98
C ILE A 191 11.85 -16.92 -13.08
N ASN A 192 13.03 -17.51 -13.19
CA ASN A 192 14.29 -16.80 -13.43
C ASN A 192 15.24 -17.68 -14.24
N ASP A 193 16.22 -17.05 -14.88
CA ASP A 193 17.15 -17.70 -15.81
C ASP A 193 17.85 -18.91 -15.15
N MET A 194 18.35 -18.73 -13.92
CA MET A 194 19.06 -19.79 -13.18
C MET A 194 18.18 -21.02 -12.90
N ARG A 195 16.87 -20.86 -12.67
CA ARG A 195 15.95 -22.00 -12.46
C ARG A 195 15.49 -22.59 -13.78
N GLU A 196 15.33 -21.78 -14.81
CA GLU A 196 14.95 -22.22 -16.16
C GLU A 196 16.02 -23.13 -16.79
N ASP A 197 17.29 -22.94 -16.43
CA ASP A 197 18.39 -23.82 -16.85
C ASP A 197 18.30 -25.25 -16.29
N VAL A 198 17.56 -25.47 -15.19
CA VAL A 198 17.49 -26.78 -14.50
C VAL A 198 16.11 -27.43 -14.54
N VAL A 199 15.04 -26.64 -14.75
CA VAL A 199 13.66 -27.14 -14.86
C VAL A 199 12.87 -26.31 -15.87
N ASP A 200 11.94 -26.97 -16.57
CA ASP A 200 11.00 -26.28 -17.45
C ASP A 200 9.85 -25.65 -16.65
N PHE A 201 9.50 -24.41 -17.00
CA PHE A 201 8.33 -23.71 -16.45
C PHE A 201 7.15 -23.70 -17.42
N THR A 202 5.95 -23.62 -16.87
CA THR A 202 4.74 -23.31 -17.64
C THR A 202 4.64 -21.82 -17.95
N PHE A 203 3.67 -21.44 -18.78
CA PHE A 203 3.37 -20.02 -18.99
C PHE A 203 3.03 -19.33 -17.64
N PRO A 204 3.58 -18.13 -17.38
CA PRO A 204 3.34 -17.42 -16.14
C PRO A 204 1.85 -17.07 -16.03
N TYR A 205 1.24 -17.45 -14.91
CA TYR A 205 -0.18 -17.20 -14.64
C TYR A 205 -0.41 -16.01 -13.70
N TYR A 206 0.65 -15.49 -13.07
CA TYR A 206 0.59 -14.35 -12.16
C TYR A 206 1.87 -13.51 -12.27
N LEU A 207 1.70 -12.18 -12.27
CA LEU A 207 2.80 -11.22 -12.25
C LEU A 207 2.75 -10.45 -10.94
N GLU A 208 3.85 -10.48 -10.19
CA GLU A 208 4.03 -9.75 -8.95
C GLU A 208 5.19 -8.75 -9.06
N SER A 209 5.06 -7.60 -8.40
CA SER A 209 6.13 -6.60 -8.32
C SER A 209 6.82 -6.68 -6.96
N THR A 210 8.16 -6.69 -6.97
CA THR A 210 8.94 -6.58 -5.73
C THR A 210 8.88 -5.16 -5.20
N VAL A 211 8.54 -5.01 -3.92
CA VAL A 211 8.44 -3.70 -3.24
C VAL A 211 9.41 -3.61 -2.07
N ILE A 212 9.93 -2.41 -1.82
CA ILE A 212 10.76 -2.14 -0.65
C ILE A 212 9.83 -1.67 0.47
N VAL A 213 9.90 -2.34 1.62
CA VAL A 213 9.14 -1.96 2.82
C VAL A 213 10.10 -1.33 3.82
N THR A 214 9.76 -0.14 4.30
CA THR A 214 10.55 0.59 5.30
C THR A 214 9.64 1.06 6.43
N GLN A 215 10.24 1.46 7.56
CA GLN A 215 9.47 2.10 8.63
C GLN A 215 8.80 3.38 8.12
N ALA A 216 7.60 3.65 8.62
CA ALA A 216 6.90 4.89 8.32
C ALA A 216 7.82 6.09 8.65
N PRO A 217 7.90 7.11 7.77
CA PRO A 217 8.76 8.26 8.00
C PRO A 217 8.47 8.92 9.34
N ALA A 218 9.52 9.24 10.11
CA ALA A 218 9.34 9.94 11.39
C ALA A 218 8.85 11.38 11.18
N ALA A 219 8.18 11.91 12.21
CA ALA A 219 7.79 13.31 12.24
C ALA A 219 9.04 14.20 12.40
N ARG A 220 9.25 15.12 11.47
CA ARG A 220 10.39 16.06 11.49
C ARG A 220 10.25 17.05 12.65
N ASN A 221 11.36 17.36 13.33
CA ASN A 221 11.40 18.38 14.37
C ASN A 221 10.97 19.76 13.82
N ARG A 222 9.93 20.37 14.43
CA ARG A 222 9.32 21.64 14.02
C ARG A 222 9.72 22.85 14.88
N ALA A 223 10.71 22.73 15.77
CA ALA A 223 11.10 23.82 16.68
C ALA A 223 11.39 25.16 15.94
N PHE A 224 11.94 25.09 14.73
CA PHE A 224 12.25 26.25 13.89
C PHE A 224 11.32 26.42 12.69
N ALA A 225 10.12 25.83 12.72
CA ALA A 225 9.17 25.90 11.61
C ALA A 225 8.78 27.34 11.23
N VAL A 226 8.84 28.26 12.21
CA VAL A 226 8.60 29.70 12.05
C VAL A 226 9.60 30.36 11.08
N LEU A 227 10.79 29.79 10.89
CA LEU A 227 11.82 30.33 9.98
C LEU A 227 11.74 29.78 8.56
N LEU A 228 11.01 28.67 8.35
CA LEU A 228 10.84 28.01 7.06
C LEU A 228 10.10 28.81 5.97
N PRO A 229 9.18 29.76 6.26
CA PRO A 229 8.39 30.43 5.23
C PRO A 229 9.24 31.19 4.20
N PHE A 230 10.41 31.68 4.61
CA PHE A 230 11.32 32.42 3.75
C PHE A 230 12.69 31.75 3.68
N THR A 231 13.28 31.78 2.48
CA THR A 231 14.68 31.38 2.31
C THR A 231 15.60 32.36 3.04
N LEU A 232 16.80 31.90 3.40
CA LEU A 232 17.82 32.76 4.03
C LEU A 232 18.07 34.05 3.22
N ARG A 233 18.02 33.97 1.89
CA ARG A 233 18.18 35.12 1.00
C ARG A 233 17.09 36.18 1.21
N VAL A 234 15.83 35.76 1.35
CA VAL A 234 14.71 36.67 1.58
C VAL A 234 14.81 37.28 2.99
N TRP A 235 15.15 36.49 4.00
CA TRP A 235 15.41 37.00 5.35
C TRP A 235 16.47 38.09 5.36
N MET A 236 17.60 37.87 4.67
CA MET A 236 18.65 38.89 4.54
C MET A 236 18.15 40.16 3.84
N LEU A 237 17.33 40.05 2.80
CA LEU A 237 16.76 41.19 2.09
C LEU A 237 15.77 41.98 2.95
N VAL A 238 14.96 41.32 3.78
CA VAL A 238 14.02 41.98 4.71
C VAL A 238 14.78 42.75 5.79
N VAL A 239 15.85 42.17 6.34
CA VAL A 239 16.70 42.85 7.32
C VAL A 239 17.39 44.05 6.66
N ALA A 240 17.97 43.86 5.48
CA ALA A 240 18.66 44.94 4.74
C ALA A 240 17.70 46.07 4.34
N SER A 241 16.49 45.76 3.87
CA SER A 241 15.48 46.78 3.53
C SER A 241 15.05 47.57 4.77
N THR A 242 14.84 46.88 5.91
CA THR A 242 14.46 47.55 7.17
C THR A 242 15.55 48.50 7.67
N LEU A 243 16.82 48.09 7.57
CA LEU A 243 17.96 48.92 7.98
C LEU A 243 18.19 50.12 7.05
N THR A 244 17.70 50.10 5.81
CA THR A 244 17.93 51.17 4.83
C THR A 244 16.83 52.24 4.84
N VAL A 245 15.59 51.91 5.18
CA VAL A 245 14.46 52.86 5.18
C VAL A 245 14.64 54.00 6.19
N GLY A 246 15.10 53.70 7.42
CA GLY A 246 15.36 54.72 8.44
C GLY A 246 16.38 55.79 7.98
N PRO A 247 17.57 55.39 7.52
CA PRO A 247 18.55 56.29 6.89
C PRO A 247 18.02 57.03 5.67
N ALA A 248 17.23 56.37 4.80
CA ALA A 248 16.64 57.02 3.63
C ALA A 248 15.68 58.15 4.03
N LEU A 249 14.79 57.92 5.00
CA LEU A 249 13.90 58.94 5.54
C LEU A 249 14.68 60.12 6.15
N ALA A 250 15.75 59.83 6.90
CA ALA A 250 16.60 60.86 7.49
C ALA A 250 17.36 61.67 6.42
N CYS A 251 17.80 61.02 5.33
CA CYS A 251 18.46 61.67 4.21
C CYS A 251 17.49 62.63 3.49
N ILE A 252 16.28 62.18 3.17
CA ILE A 252 15.25 62.98 2.50
C ILE A 252 14.84 64.17 3.38
N SER A 253 14.66 63.96 4.68
CA SER A 253 14.34 65.04 5.63
C SER A 253 15.43 66.13 5.65
N ARG A 254 16.71 65.73 5.72
CA ARG A 254 17.84 66.66 5.70
C ARG A 254 18.01 67.37 4.35
N ALA A 255 17.87 66.65 3.24
CA ALA A 255 17.96 67.22 1.89
C ALA A 255 16.88 68.28 1.68
N ARG A 256 15.64 67.99 2.09
CA ARG A 256 14.52 68.93 2.03
C ARG A 256 14.77 70.19 2.86
N ASN A 257 15.22 70.05 4.11
CA ASN A 257 15.51 71.19 4.97
C ASN A 257 16.63 72.08 4.41
N ARG A 258 17.64 71.50 3.75
CA ARG A 258 18.68 72.26 3.03
C ARG A 258 18.10 73.03 1.84
N LEU A 259 17.22 72.41 1.06
CA LEU A 259 16.62 73.01 -0.13
C LEU A 259 15.65 74.15 0.20
N LEU A 260 14.82 73.99 1.23
CA LEU A 260 13.79 74.97 1.61
C LEU A 260 14.31 76.10 2.52
N LYS A 261 15.59 76.06 2.94
CA LYS A 261 16.21 77.02 3.88
C LYS A 261 15.39 77.28 5.17
N THR A 262 14.55 76.33 5.57
CA THR A 262 13.72 76.43 6.78
C THR A 262 14.53 76.07 8.02
N GLN A 263 14.49 76.90 9.08
CA GLN A 263 15.30 76.75 10.29
C GLN A 263 14.59 76.10 11.50
N VAL A 264 13.36 75.62 11.39
CA VAL A 264 12.54 75.12 12.52
C VAL A 264 11.59 74.03 11.96
N THR A 265 11.27 72.87 12.55
CA THR A 265 11.49 72.20 13.85
C THR A 265 11.35 70.67 13.67
N SER A 266 12.00 69.88 14.52
CA SER A 266 11.97 68.41 14.58
C SER A 266 12.74 67.70 13.45
N VAL A 267 14.07 67.76 13.50
CA VAL A 267 14.88 66.69 12.89
C VAL A 267 14.55 65.41 13.67
N HIS A 268 13.69 64.57 13.11
CA HIS A 268 13.42 63.26 13.69
C HIS A 268 14.75 62.53 13.83
N PRO A 269 15.14 62.09 15.05
CA PRO A 269 16.41 61.40 15.21
C PRO A 269 16.42 60.14 14.36
N LEU A 270 17.56 59.82 13.76
CA LEU A 270 17.72 58.63 12.91
C LEU A 270 17.28 57.35 13.63
N SER A 271 17.56 57.26 14.92
CA SER A 271 17.13 56.16 15.78
C SER A 271 15.61 56.00 15.82
N HIS A 272 14.86 57.11 15.96
CA HIS A 272 13.40 57.08 15.97
C HIS A 272 12.83 56.67 14.61
N LEU A 273 13.38 57.18 13.49
CA LEU A 273 12.92 56.82 12.15
C LEU A 273 13.20 55.35 11.83
N SER A 274 14.39 54.87 12.18
CA SER A 274 14.78 53.47 11.95
C SER A 274 13.99 52.51 12.84
N PHE A 275 13.76 52.88 14.10
CA PHE A 275 12.93 52.09 15.01
C PHE A 275 11.47 52.08 14.56
N ASN A 276 10.92 53.20 14.09
CA ASN A 276 9.57 53.23 13.53
C ASN A 276 9.44 52.35 12.27
N ALA A 277 10.45 52.33 11.40
CA ALA A 277 10.46 51.43 10.24
C ALA A 277 10.42 49.94 10.68
N PHE A 278 11.18 49.58 11.72
CA PHE A 278 11.13 48.25 12.32
C PHE A 278 9.78 47.94 12.97
N ARG A 279 9.14 48.91 13.65
CA ARG A 279 7.79 48.76 14.22
C ARG A 279 6.75 48.46 13.15
N SER A 280 6.80 49.15 12.00
CA SER A 280 5.90 48.88 10.88
C SER A 280 6.07 47.46 10.32
N LEU A 281 7.30 46.92 10.30
CA LEU A 281 7.53 45.52 9.92
C LEU A 281 6.85 44.53 10.88
N LEU A 282 6.85 44.86 12.18
CA LEU A 282 6.16 44.08 13.22
C LEU A 282 4.64 44.34 13.26
N ASN A 283 4.09 45.00 12.23
CA ASN A 283 2.69 45.39 12.14
C ASN A 283 2.23 46.27 13.33
N GLN A 284 3.16 47.02 13.94
CA GLN A 284 2.85 48.00 14.98
C GLN A 284 2.67 49.38 14.38
N SER A 285 1.75 50.15 14.93
CA SER A 285 1.54 51.54 14.54
C SER A 285 2.72 52.44 14.94
N SER A 286 3.00 53.45 14.11
CA SER A 286 3.91 54.52 14.48
C SER A 286 3.14 55.60 15.24
N PRO A 287 3.60 56.03 16.43
CA PRO A 287 2.90 57.05 17.22
C PRO A 287 2.95 58.45 16.60
N ARG A 288 3.90 58.70 15.69
CA ARG A 288 4.02 59.97 14.95
C ARG A 288 4.39 59.68 13.51
N VAL A 289 3.64 60.26 12.59
CA VAL A 289 3.93 60.25 11.16
C VAL A 289 4.52 61.62 10.82
N PRO A 290 5.55 61.70 9.95
CA PRO A 290 6.08 62.98 9.51
C PRO A 290 5.00 63.83 8.83
N ASP A 291 5.00 65.14 9.07
CA ASP A 291 4.01 66.04 8.49
C ASP A 291 4.23 66.28 6.99
N GLU A 292 5.42 65.94 6.48
CA GLU A 292 5.83 66.39 5.15
C GLU A 292 5.58 65.34 4.08
N TRP A 293 4.98 65.78 2.97
CA TRP A 293 4.56 64.92 1.85
C TRP A 293 5.65 63.99 1.30
N PRO A 294 6.91 64.41 1.08
CA PRO A 294 7.94 63.51 0.57
C PRO A 294 8.27 62.35 1.53
N LEU A 295 8.24 62.60 2.84
CA LEU A 295 8.44 61.55 3.85
C LEU A 295 7.24 60.61 3.93
N ARG A 296 6.02 61.16 3.84
CA ARG A 296 4.77 60.36 3.83
C ARG A 296 4.73 59.37 2.67
N MET A 297 5.15 59.77 1.47
CA MET A 297 5.20 58.85 0.32
C MET A 297 6.11 57.64 0.58
N VAL A 298 7.29 57.86 1.16
CA VAL A 298 8.20 56.77 1.52
C VAL A 298 7.60 55.90 2.63
N VAL A 299 7.00 56.49 3.66
CA VAL A 299 6.32 55.75 4.73
C VAL A 299 5.17 54.90 4.19
N TYR A 300 4.33 55.43 3.29
CA TYR A 300 3.24 54.66 2.69
C TYR A 300 3.75 53.52 1.81
N SER A 301 4.81 53.75 1.02
CA SER A 301 5.44 52.68 0.23
C SER A 301 6.01 51.57 1.13
N TRP A 302 6.63 51.94 2.26
CA TRP A 302 7.14 51.00 3.25
C TRP A 302 6.01 50.22 3.93
N SER A 303 4.90 50.87 4.26
CA SER A 303 3.74 50.21 4.83
C SER A 303 3.12 49.19 3.87
N LEU A 304 3.02 49.51 2.58
CA LEU A 304 2.54 48.56 1.56
C LEU A 304 3.46 47.34 1.45
N PHE A 305 4.78 47.57 1.48
CA PHE A 305 5.78 46.50 1.52
C PHE A 305 5.61 45.61 2.77
N CYS A 306 5.47 46.21 3.96
CA CYS A 306 5.30 45.47 5.22
C CYS A 306 4.03 44.59 5.19
N ILE A 307 2.90 45.15 4.74
CA ILE A 307 1.64 44.40 4.63
C ILE A 307 1.80 43.22 3.65
N THR A 308 2.47 43.44 2.53
CA THR A 308 2.70 42.40 1.52
C THR A 308 3.58 41.27 2.08
N ILE A 309 4.71 41.60 2.71
CA ILE A 309 5.60 40.61 3.32
C ILE A 309 4.91 39.86 4.45
N TYR A 310 4.12 40.55 5.28
CA TYR A 310 3.34 39.91 6.35
C TYR A 310 2.33 38.91 5.78
N ALA A 311 1.56 39.30 4.76
CA ALA A 311 0.58 38.42 4.13
C ALA A 311 1.24 37.18 3.49
N MET A 312 2.38 37.37 2.82
CA MET A 312 3.17 36.26 2.25
C MET A 312 3.69 35.33 3.34
N TYR A 313 4.27 35.88 4.40
CA TYR A 313 4.79 35.10 5.52
C TYR A 313 3.69 34.28 6.20
N ALA A 314 2.55 34.91 6.51
CA ALA A 314 1.42 34.25 7.14
C ALA A 314 0.83 33.14 6.26
N GLY A 315 0.69 33.40 4.95
CA GLY A 315 0.20 32.41 3.98
C GLY A 315 1.13 31.21 3.84
N THR A 316 2.43 31.45 3.65
CA THR A 316 3.41 30.37 3.49
C THR A 316 3.61 29.59 4.78
N LEU A 317 3.63 30.23 5.95
CA LEU A 317 3.69 29.54 7.23
C LEU A 317 2.49 28.61 7.43
N THR A 318 1.29 29.08 7.11
CA THR A 318 0.07 28.28 7.20
C THR A 318 0.15 27.04 6.30
N ALA A 319 0.64 27.21 5.06
CA ALA A 319 0.83 26.10 4.13
C ALA A 319 1.85 25.07 4.63
N GLU A 320 2.97 25.51 5.21
CA GLU A 320 4.00 24.62 5.75
C GLU A 320 3.54 23.88 7.02
N LEU A 321 2.78 24.54 7.90
CA LEU A 321 2.23 23.90 9.09
C LEU A 321 1.14 22.88 8.77
N ALA A 322 0.38 23.12 7.70
CA ALA A 322 -0.63 22.20 7.19
C ALA A 322 -0.02 20.92 6.59
N ARG A 323 1.20 21.00 6.03
CA ARG A 323 1.87 19.84 5.45
C ARG A 323 2.34 18.88 6.57
N PRO A 324 1.91 17.60 6.59
CA PRO A 324 2.42 16.62 7.55
C PRO A 324 3.93 16.44 7.33
N ALA A 325 4.75 16.75 8.34
CA ALA A 325 6.20 16.79 8.19
C ALA A 325 6.79 15.39 8.33
N HIS A 326 6.64 14.59 7.28
CA HIS A 326 7.25 13.27 7.17
C HIS A 326 8.62 13.40 6.51
N GLU A 327 9.59 12.58 6.94
CA GLU A 327 10.83 12.43 6.18
C GLU A 327 10.53 11.99 4.73
N ALA A 328 11.43 12.33 3.82
CA ALA A 328 11.32 11.90 2.43
C ALA A 328 11.24 10.37 2.38
N PRO A 329 10.19 9.78 1.76
CA PRO A 329 10.02 8.34 1.68
C PRO A 329 11.06 7.72 0.75
N ILE A 330 11.40 6.46 1.01
CA ILE A 330 12.28 5.67 0.14
C ILE A 330 11.40 5.04 -0.94
N ASN A 331 11.44 5.62 -2.14
CA ASN A 331 10.61 5.18 -3.27
C ASN A 331 11.40 4.44 -4.35
N SER A 332 12.73 4.50 -4.30
CA SER A 332 13.60 3.87 -5.30
C SER A 332 14.76 3.11 -4.65
N LEU A 333 15.35 2.17 -5.39
CA LEU A 333 16.55 1.46 -4.95
C LEU A 333 17.73 2.44 -4.72
N VAL A 334 17.83 3.49 -5.53
CA VAL A 334 18.85 4.53 -5.36
C VAL A 334 18.65 5.30 -4.06
N ASP A 335 17.40 5.62 -3.72
CA ASP A 335 17.08 6.26 -2.43
C ASP A 335 17.36 5.31 -1.25
N LEU A 336 17.12 4.01 -1.42
CA LEU A 336 17.47 3.00 -0.42
C LEU A 336 18.99 2.94 -0.22
N LEU A 337 19.78 2.88 -1.29
CA LEU A 337 21.25 2.90 -1.21
C LEU A 337 21.77 4.17 -0.53
N ARG A 338 21.19 5.33 -0.87
CA ARG A 338 21.52 6.59 -0.21
C ARG A 338 21.15 6.54 1.27
N ALA A 339 20.00 5.99 1.63
CA ALA A 339 19.56 5.85 3.02
C ALA A 339 20.45 4.88 3.82
N ILE A 340 20.93 3.80 3.21
CA ILE A 340 21.90 2.88 3.82
C ILE A 340 23.19 3.63 4.16
N HIS A 341 23.75 4.40 3.21
CA HIS A 341 25.01 5.09 3.41
C HIS A 341 24.92 6.31 4.35
N THR A 342 23.85 7.10 4.24
CA THR A 342 23.71 8.38 4.96
C THR A 342 22.96 8.25 6.29
N ARG A 343 21.96 7.38 6.36
CA ARG A 343 21.08 7.22 7.53
C ARG A 343 21.30 5.88 8.27
N GLY A 344 22.20 5.02 7.80
CA GLY A 344 22.56 3.77 8.47
C GLY A 344 21.49 2.67 8.39
N TYR A 345 20.60 2.72 7.39
CA TYR A 345 19.62 1.66 7.18
C TYR A 345 20.31 0.33 6.87
N LYS A 346 19.68 -0.78 7.29
CA LYS A 346 20.10 -2.14 6.93
C LYS A 346 19.03 -2.79 6.08
N MET A 347 19.45 -3.43 4.99
CA MET A 347 18.56 -4.19 4.13
C MET A 347 18.40 -5.60 4.68
N GLY A 348 17.16 -6.06 4.84
CA GLY A 348 16.83 -7.44 5.17
C GLY A 348 16.24 -8.14 3.95
N LEU A 349 16.69 -9.36 3.68
CA LEU A 349 16.17 -10.23 2.64
C LEU A 349 15.90 -11.60 3.25
N VAL A 350 14.85 -12.28 2.77
CA VAL A 350 14.62 -13.67 3.13
C VAL A 350 15.54 -14.54 2.27
N GLU A 351 16.29 -15.41 2.93
CA GLU A 351 17.20 -16.34 2.26
C GLU A 351 16.44 -17.31 1.36
N GLY A 352 17.02 -17.65 0.20
CA GLY A 352 16.41 -18.61 -0.74
C GLY A 352 15.35 -18.00 -1.67
N THR A 353 15.12 -16.69 -1.57
CA THR A 353 14.23 -15.95 -2.48
C THR A 353 14.92 -15.63 -3.81
N SER A 354 14.11 -15.48 -4.87
CA SER A 354 14.58 -15.03 -6.18
C SER A 354 15.21 -13.63 -6.13
N VAL A 355 14.72 -12.76 -5.25
CA VAL A 355 15.23 -11.39 -5.04
C VAL A 355 16.68 -11.38 -4.54
N GLU A 356 17.05 -12.32 -3.65
CA GLU A 356 18.44 -12.49 -3.20
C GLU A 356 19.37 -12.80 -4.38
N GLY A 357 18.96 -13.73 -5.25
CA GLY A 357 19.71 -14.09 -6.45
C GLY A 357 19.88 -12.91 -7.42
N MET A 358 18.80 -12.20 -7.68
CA MET A 358 18.81 -11.02 -8.56
C MET A 358 19.77 -9.93 -8.05
N LEU A 359 19.73 -9.62 -6.75
CA LEU A 359 20.62 -8.60 -6.17
C LEU A 359 22.10 -9.02 -6.16
N LYS A 360 22.39 -10.32 -6.01
CA LYS A 360 23.76 -10.83 -6.12
C LYS A 360 24.33 -10.64 -7.53
N VAL A 361 23.56 -10.95 -8.56
CA VAL A 361 23.98 -10.72 -9.96
C VAL A 361 24.23 -9.23 -10.21
N CYS A 362 23.34 -8.36 -9.74
CA CYS A 362 23.51 -6.91 -9.88
C CYS A 362 24.69 -6.32 -9.08
N SER A 363 25.21 -7.03 -8.06
CA SER A 363 26.35 -6.55 -7.27
C SER A 363 27.73 -6.83 -7.90
N VAL A 364 27.76 -7.66 -8.95
CA VAL A 364 28.99 -8.10 -9.64
C VAL A 364 29.27 -7.26 -10.91
N GLN A 365 28.29 -6.47 -11.36
CA GLN A 365 28.46 -5.45 -12.41
C GLN A 365 28.62 -4.06 -11.81
#